data_AF-A0A3E2NAL3-F1
#
_entry.id   AF-A0A3E2NAL3-F1
#
_cell.length_a   1.000
_cell.length_b   1.000
_cell.length_c   1.000
_cell.angle_alpha   90.00
_cell.angle_beta   90.00
_cell.angle_gamma   90.00
#
_symmetry.space_group_name_H-M   'P 1'
#
loop_
_entity.id
_entity.type
_entity.pdbx_description
1 polymer ?
#
loop_
_entity_poly.entity_id
_entity_poly.type
_entity_poly.pdbx_seq_one_letter_code
_entity_poly.pdbx_strand_id
1 'polypeptide(L)'
;MEYENTWVLFGEMGAVARKSIEAEHHYISLQIQTHGDGAFTLVIEAGIEAVSVELQSKTLEEALQEADGFSRDYFRDKARLFEEIADRI
;
A
#
# COMPACT_ATOMS: atom_id res chain seq x y z
N MET A 1 21.43 -2.43 0.63
CA MET A 1 20.48 -2.91 -0.37
C MET A 1 19.49 -1.75 -0.53
N GLU A 2 19.45 -1.12 -1.70
CA GLU A 2 18.56 0.04 -1.91
C GLU A 2 17.11 -0.45 -1.91
N TYR A 3 16.30 0.13 -1.03
CA TYR A 3 14.88 -0.17 -0.94
C TYR A 3 14.20 0.24 -2.25
N GLU A 4 13.41 -0.65 -2.86
CA GLU A 4 12.48 -0.30 -3.96
C GLU A 4 11.26 0.47 -3.40
N ASN A 5 11.50 1.60 -2.73
CA ASN A 5 10.47 2.52 -2.25
C ASN A 5 9.92 3.41 -3.39
N THR A 6 9.92 2.88 -4.61
CA THR A 6 9.49 3.56 -5.83
C THR A 6 8.45 2.69 -6.51
N TRP A 7 7.39 3.31 -7.01
CA TRP A 7 6.38 2.61 -7.78
C TRP A 7 6.96 2.10 -9.11
N VAL A 8 6.83 0.80 -9.34
CA VAL A 8 7.05 0.15 -10.63
C VAL A 8 5.72 0.07 -11.35
N LEU A 9 5.64 0.59 -12.56
CA LEU A 9 4.43 0.60 -13.38
C LEU A 9 4.35 -0.65 -14.26
N PHE A 10 3.18 -1.25 -14.36
CA PHE A 10 2.91 -2.42 -15.19
C PHE A 10 1.93 -2.05 -16.31
N GLY A 11 2.11 -2.65 -17.48
CA GLY A 11 1.27 -2.44 -18.65
C GLY A 11 0.17 -3.49 -18.84
N GLU A 12 0.01 -4.45 -17.92
CA GLU A 12 -0.90 -5.59 -18.08
C GLU A 12 -2.21 -5.47 -17.29
N MET A 13 -3.24 -6.18 -17.76
CA MET A 13 -4.59 -6.15 -17.19
C MET A 13 -4.61 -6.60 -15.73
N GLY A 14 -5.14 -5.75 -14.85
CA GLY A 14 -5.42 -6.06 -13.45
C GLY A 14 -4.53 -5.29 -12.47
N ALA A 15 -3.22 -5.25 -12.67
CA ALA A 15 -2.28 -4.51 -11.81
C ALA A 15 -1.55 -3.42 -12.62
N VAL A 16 -1.63 -2.17 -12.15
CA VAL A 16 -1.06 -1.01 -12.87
C VAL A 16 0.19 -0.46 -12.21
N ALA A 17 0.35 -0.68 -10.91
CA ALA A 17 1.56 -0.30 -10.19
C ALA A 17 1.82 -1.22 -9.00
N ARG A 18 3.09 -1.40 -8.64
CA ARG A 18 3.51 -2.10 -7.42
C ARG A 18 4.65 -1.35 -6.76
N LYS A 19 4.70 -1.40 -5.44
CA LYS A 19 5.77 -0.86 -4.63
C LYS A 19 6.02 -1.82 -3.47
N SER A 20 7.28 -2.02 -3.14
CA SER A 20 7.66 -2.93 -2.06
C SER A 20 8.44 -2.16 -1.00
N ILE A 21 8.02 -2.30 0.25
CA ILE A 21 8.62 -1.62 1.38
C ILE A 21 9.12 -2.68 2.34
N GLU A 22 10.40 -2.60 2.70
CA GLU A 22 10.97 -3.40 3.77
C GLU A 22 11.02 -2.53 5.02
N ALA A 23 10.28 -2.95 6.06
CA ALA A 23 10.23 -2.27 7.35
C ALA A 23 10.68 -3.26 8.44
N GLU A 24 11.89 -3.02 8.96
CA GLU A 24 12.59 -3.91 9.89
C GLU A 24 12.74 -5.36 9.38
N HIS A 25 11.81 -6.24 9.75
CA HIS A 25 11.76 -7.66 9.36
C HIS A 25 10.49 -8.02 8.56
N HIS A 26 9.67 -7.03 8.20
CA HIS A 26 8.43 -7.23 7.48
C HIS A 26 8.57 -6.73 6.04
N TYR A 27 8.21 -7.60 5.09
CA TYR A 27 8.03 -7.24 3.70
C TYR A 27 6.59 -6.82 3.46
N ILE A 28 6.42 -5.60 3.00
CA ILE A 28 5.12 -5.01 2.67
C ILE A 28 5.07 -4.86 1.15
N SER A 29 4.03 -5.41 0.54
CA SER A 29 3.73 -5.24 -0.88
C SER A 29 2.52 -4.32 -1.01
N LEU A 30 2.68 -3.23 -1.75
CA LEU A 30 1.62 -2.33 -2.15
C LEU A 30 1.36 -2.54 -3.63
N GLN A 31 0.12 -2.80 -4.01
CA GLN A 31 -0.26 -3.01 -5.41
C GLN A 31 -1.50 -2.20 -5.75
N ILE A 32 -1.41 -1.38 -6.78
CA ILE A 32 -2.57 -0.70 -7.36
C ILE A 32 -3.12 -1.57 -8.47
N GLN A 33 -4.39 -1.92 -8.35
CA GLN A 33 -5.17 -2.66 -9.33
C GLN A 33 -6.18 -1.75 -10.02
N THR A 34 -6.54 -2.08 -11.26
CA THR A 34 -7.60 -1.38 -12.00
C THR A 34 -8.63 -2.36 -12.55
N HIS A 35 -9.91 -2.01 -12.42
CA HIS A 35 -11.02 -2.81 -12.91
C HIS A 35 -11.79 -2.03 -13.96
N GLY A 36 -11.30 -1.96 -15.20
CA GLY A 36 -12.05 -1.63 -16.43
C GLY A 36 -12.67 -0.22 -16.58
N ASP A 37 -13.14 0.37 -15.49
CA ASP A 37 -14.01 1.56 -15.42
C ASP A 37 -13.31 2.75 -14.74
N GLY A 38 -11.97 2.71 -14.66
CA GLY A 38 -11.18 3.80 -14.06
C GLY A 38 -11.18 3.83 -12.52
N ALA A 39 -11.74 2.81 -11.87
CA ALA A 39 -11.57 2.61 -10.43
C ALA A 39 -10.19 2.01 -10.14
N PHE A 40 -9.54 2.52 -9.09
CA PHE A 40 -8.27 2.03 -8.59
C PHE A 40 -8.46 1.38 -7.22
N THR A 41 -7.84 0.23 -7.00
CA THR A 41 -7.84 -0.45 -5.71
C THR A 41 -6.41 -0.60 -5.23
N LEU A 42 -6.11 -0.12 -4.03
CA LEU A 42 -4.86 -0.41 -3.35
C LEU A 42 -4.99 -1.71 -2.57
N VAL A 43 -4.11 -2.66 -2.85
CA VAL A 43 -3.93 -3.88 -2.07
C VAL A 43 -2.63 -3.74 -1.28
N ILE A 44 -2.72 -3.93 0.03
CA ILE A 44 -1.59 -3.89 0.97
C ILE A 44 -1.45 -5.29 1.55
N GLU A 45 -0.31 -5.94 1.31
CA GLU A 45 0.00 -7.27 1.83
C GLU A 45 1.19 -7.15 2.79
N ALA A 46 1.02 -7.65 4.02
CA ALA A 46 2.05 -7.66 5.05
C ALA A 46 2.04 -9.03 5.76
N GLY A 47 2.98 -9.90 5.40
CA GLY A 47 3.01 -11.27 5.91
C GLY A 47 1.78 -12.07 5.50
N ILE A 48 0.95 -12.47 6.47
CA ILE A 48 -0.31 -13.22 6.23
C ILE A 48 -1.55 -12.32 6.14
N GLU A 49 -1.40 -11.02 6.40
CA GLU A 49 -2.50 -10.05 6.34
C GLU A 49 -2.54 -9.39 4.96
N ALA A 50 -3.75 -9.23 4.42
CA ALA A 50 -4.01 -8.46 3.21
C ALA A 50 -5.20 -7.53 3.43
N VAL A 51 -5.07 -6.27 3.02
CA VAL A 51 -6.12 -5.25 3.08
C VAL A 51 -6.27 -4.64 1.70
N SER A 52 -7.52 -4.50 1.25
CA SER A 52 -7.85 -3.84 -0.02
C SER A 52 -8.69 -2.61 0.24
N VAL A 53 -8.34 -1.50 -0.42
CA VAL A 53 -9.01 -0.21 -0.28
C VAL A 53 -9.28 0.37 -1.66
N GLU A 54 -10.53 0.77 -1.89
CA GLU A 54 -10.90 1.51 -3.09
C GLU A 54 -10.39 2.95 -2.98
N LEU A 55 -9.58 3.37 -3.95
CA LEU A 55 -9.07 4.72 -4.06
C LEU A 55 -10.09 5.60 -4.77
N GLN A 56 -10.24 6.83 -4.31
CA GLN A 56 -11.17 7.80 -4.89
C GLN A 56 -10.59 8.56 -6.08
N SER A 57 -9.33 8.27 -6.41
CA SER A 57 -8.58 8.81 -7.54
C SER A 57 -9.19 8.48 -8.90
N LYS A 58 -9.09 9.42 -9.85
CA LYS A 58 -9.60 9.26 -11.22
C LYS A 58 -8.49 9.02 -12.24
N THR A 59 -7.26 9.31 -11.86
CA THR A 59 -6.06 9.08 -12.67
C THR A 59 -5.06 8.21 -11.91
N LEU A 60 -4.16 7.55 -12.66
CA LEU A 60 -3.11 6.75 -12.05
C LEU A 60 -2.16 7.60 -11.18
N GLU A 61 -1.85 8.83 -11.61
CA GLU A 61 -0.99 9.72 -10.83
C GLU A 61 -1.61 10.08 -9.47
N GLU A 62 -2.90 10.43 -9.45
CA GLU A 62 -3.65 10.66 -8.20
C GLU A 62 -3.66 9.38 -7.35
N ALA A 63 -3.88 8.21 -7.96
CA ALA A 63 -3.95 6.94 -7.24
C ALA A 63 -2.62 6.59 -6.56
N LEU A 64 -1.48 6.88 -7.19
CA LEU A 64 -0.15 6.68 -6.61
C LEU A 64 0.05 7.58 -5.38
N GLN A 65 -0.36 8.85 -5.45
CA GLN A 65 -0.26 9.80 -4.34
C GLN A 65 -1.20 9.43 -3.19
N GLU A 66 -2.45 9.07 -3.50
CA GLU A 66 -3.44 8.62 -2.51
C GLU A 66 -2.96 7.34 -1.82
N ALA A 67 -2.40 6.38 -2.56
CA ALA A 67 -1.85 5.15 -2.02
C ALA A 67 -0.65 5.38 -1.08
N ASP A 68 0.25 6.31 -1.43
CA ASP A 68 1.35 6.70 -0.54
C ASP A 68 0.84 7.40 0.73
N GLY A 69 -0.22 8.22 0.63
CA GLY A 69 -0.89 8.82 1.78
C GLY A 69 -1.51 7.77 2.70
N PHE A 70 -2.34 6.88 2.13
CA PHE A 70 -3.02 5.82 2.87
C PHE A 70 -2.04 4.87 3.54
N SER A 71 -1.02 4.40 2.83
CA SER A 71 -0.02 3.48 3.39
C SER A 71 0.73 4.11 4.57
N ARG A 72 1.14 5.39 4.46
CA ARG A 72 1.78 6.11 5.56
C ARG A 72 0.89 6.19 6.79
N ASP A 73 -0.39 6.51 6.62
CA ASP A 73 -1.32 6.65 7.73
C ASP A 73 -1.67 5.28 8.34
N TYR A 74 -1.88 4.25 7.50
CA TYR A 74 -2.10 2.86 7.93
C TYR A 74 -0.95 2.32 8.79
N PHE A 75 0.31 2.51 8.35
CA PHE A 75 1.47 2.05 9.12
C PHE A 75 1.71 2.89 10.38
N ARG A 76 1.40 4.19 10.35
CA ARG A 76 1.46 5.05 11.54
C ARG A 76 0.45 4.62 12.60
N ASP A 77 -0.78 4.35 12.20
CA ASP A 77 -1.85 3.92 13.12
C ASP A 77 -1.57 2.52 13.66
N LYS A 78 -1.05 1.59 12.85
CA LYS A 78 -0.61 0.27 13.33
C LYS A 78 0.56 0.37 14.32
N ALA A 79 1.59 1.18 14.02
CA ALA A 79 2.71 1.40 14.94
C ALA A 79 2.22 1.95 16.29
N ARG A 80 1.34 2.96 16.24
CA ARG A 80 0.70 3.53 17.43
C ARG A 80 -0.14 2.49 18.19
N LEU A 81 -0.92 1.65 17.49
CA LEU A 81 -1.71 0.60 18.11
C LEU A 81 -0.82 -0.43 18.83
N PHE A 82 0.32 -0.80 18.24
CA PHE A 82 1.29 -1.70 18.88
C PHE A 82 1.96 -1.07 20.10
N GLU A 83 2.30 0.22 20.07
CA GLU A 83 2.79 0.98 21.23
C GLU A 83 1.74 1.04 22.36
N GLU A 84 0.48 1.39 22.04
CA GLU A 84 -0.61 1.49 23.04
C GLU A 84 -0.95 0.14 23.69
N ILE A 85 -0.77 -0.98 22.98
CA ILE A 85 -0.91 -2.32 23.54
C ILE A 85 0.28 -2.66 24.44
N ALA A 86 1.51 -2.33 24.05
CA ALA A 86 2.72 -2.60 24.82
C ALA A 86 2.77 -1.82 26.15
N ASP A 87 2.24 -0.59 26.19
CA ASP A 87 2.16 0.23 27.42
C ASP A 87 1.11 -0.26 28.43
N ARG A 88 0.23 -1.19 28.05
CA ARG A 88 -0.87 -1.70 28.90
C ARG A 88 -0.54 -3.05 29.57
N ILE A 89 0.64 -3.60 29.36
CA ILE A 89 1.11 -4.91 29.88
C ILE A 89 2.23 -4.70 30.89
#